data_AF-B9XDE1-F1
#
_entry.id   AF-B9XDE1-F1
#
_cell.length_a   1.000
_cell.length_b   1.000
_cell.length_c   1.000
_cell.angle_alpha   90.00
_cell.angle_beta   90.00
_cell.angle_gamma   90.00
#
_symmetry.space_group_name_H-M   'P 1'
#
loop_
_entity.id
_entity.type
_entity.pdbx_description
1 polymer ?
#
loop_
_entity_poly.entity_id
_entity_poly.type
_entity_poly.pdbx_seq_one_letter_code
_entity_poly.pdbx_strand_id
1 'polypeptide(L)'
;MKTRIKERVGDGMRRRCGKIAGLPKDMRDQVSQRLRDGQHHIQVADWLAQNGHPDINRAAVGSWYHGGHQDWLREQERLTEMRAQRDFAFELAAQHVGGSVQEAGLRLAASQLFEVFCDFDVRTLKNMVAQKPERYAVLLNVFERLSKGSIDIEKYKANVAEQKKKIEAELGRAKSGRPFTRETIRKMEEALNLM
;
A
#
# COMPACT_ATOMS: atom_id res chain seq x y z
N MET A 1 38.01 -37.30 14.59
CA MET A 1 36.71 -37.48 15.25
C MET A 1 35.77 -36.36 14.79
N LYS A 2 35.02 -36.58 13.70
CA LYS A 2 34.13 -35.59 13.10
C LYS A 2 32.71 -35.87 13.58
N THR A 3 32.12 -34.99 14.39
CA THR A 3 30.71 -35.12 14.77
C THR A 3 29.97 -33.79 14.57
N ARG A 4 29.61 -33.59 13.31
CA ARG A 4 28.34 -33.08 12.78
C ARG A 4 27.63 -32.00 13.62
N ILE A 5 27.89 -30.74 13.27
CA ILE A 5 26.99 -29.61 13.56
C ILE A 5 25.67 -29.91 12.82
N LYS A 6 24.58 -30.07 13.57
CA LYS A 6 23.23 -30.16 13.01
C LYS A 6 22.86 -28.79 12.46
N GLU A 7 22.97 -28.63 11.15
CA GLU A 7 22.34 -27.53 10.41
C GLU A 7 20.83 -27.58 10.68
N ARG A 8 20.30 -26.56 11.38
CA ARG A 8 18.86 -26.32 11.47
C ARG A 8 18.42 -25.67 10.16
N VAL A 9 18.14 -26.52 9.18
CA VAL A 9 17.45 -26.13 7.94
C VAL A 9 15.96 -25.93 8.25
N GLY A 10 15.45 -24.72 7.99
CA GLY A 10 14.04 -24.42 7.77
C GLY A 10 13.20 -24.02 9.00
N ASP A 11 13.12 -22.71 9.31
CA ASP A 11 11.99 -22.14 10.04
C ASP A 11 10.78 -22.04 9.10
N GLY A 12 10.21 -23.19 8.74
CA GLY A 12 8.88 -23.24 8.15
C GLY A 12 7.90 -22.81 9.23
N MET A 13 7.28 -21.63 9.07
CA MET A 13 6.22 -21.10 9.93
C MET A 13 5.28 -22.25 10.32
N ARG A 14 5.38 -22.72 11.58
CA ARG A 14 4.61 -23.87 12.04
C ARG A 14 3.13 -23.56 11.83
N ARG A 15 2.50 -24.28 10.90
CA ARG A 15 1.04 -24.21 10.72
C ARG A 15 0.39 -24.45 12.07
N ARG A 16 -0.57 -23.60 12.46
CA ARG A 16 -1.29 -23.79 13.71
C ARG A 16 -2.03 -25.12 13.65
N CYS A 17 -1.80 -25.99 14.65
CA CYS A 17 -2.39 -27.33 14.71
C CYS A 17 -3.64 -27.39 15.60
N GLY A 18 -4.21 -26.25 15.99
CA GLY A 18 -5.40 -26.22 16.86
C GLY A 18 -6.66 -26.70 16.13
N LYS A 19 -7.66 -27.19 16.89
CA LYS A 19 -8.93 -27.70 16.32
C LYS A 19 -9.61 -26.71 15.36
N ILE A 20 -9.65 -25.43 15.74
CA ILE A 20 -10.23 -24.37 14.89
C ILE A 20 -9.33 -24.06 13.69
N ALA A 21 -8.00 -24.20 13.81
CA ALA A 21 -7.08 -23.97 12.69
C ALA A 21 -7.26 -25.00 11.55
N GLY A 22 -7.74 -26.20 11.88
CA GLY A 22 -8.08 -27.25 10.90
C GLY A 22 -9.40 -27.05 10.17
N LEU A 23 -10.27 -26.13 10.62
CA LEU A 23 -11.56 -25.87 9.97
C LEU A 23 -11.38 -25.16 8.62
N PRO A 24 -12.36 -25.23 7.70
CA PRO A 24 -12.39 -24.43 6.48
C PRO A 24 -12.22 -22.93 6.78
N LYS A 25 -11.58 -22.19 5.85
CA LYS A 25 -11.28 -20.75 6.03
C LYS A 25 -12.53 -19.95 6.41
N ASP A 26 -13.63 -20.18 5.71
CA ASP A 26 -14.88 -19.44 5.95
C ASP A 26 -15.43 -19.66 7.37
N MET A 27 -15.27 -20.87 7.91
CA MET A 27 -15.67 -21.18 9.28
C MET A 27 -14.75 -20.49 10.29
N ARG A 28 -13.44 -20.46 10.03
CA ARG A 28 -12.46 -19.74 10.88
C ARG A 28 -12.71 -18.22 10.88
N ASP A 29 -13.08 -17.68 9.72
CA ASP A 29 -13.41 -16.27 9.56
C ASP A 29 -14.70 -15.93 10.31
N GLN A 30 -15.73 -16.78 10.23
CA GLN A 30 -16.97 -16.62 11.00
C GLN A 30 -16.74 -16.70 12.51
N VAL A 31 -15.94 -17.65 12.99
CA VAL A 31 -15.52 -17.73 14.40
C VAL A 31 -14.82 -16.44 14.81
N SER A 32 -13.91 -15.95 13.98
CA SER A 32 -13.11 -14.75 14.31
C SER A 32 -13.95 -13.48 14.26
N GLN A 33 -14.92 -13.39 13.35
CA GLN A 33 -15.89 -12.31 13.31
C GLN A 33 -16.75 -12.29 14.58
N ARG A 34 -17.28 -13.44 15.01
CA ARG A 34 -18.08 -13.55 16.25
C ARG A 34 -17.29 -13.13 17.48
N LEU A 35 -16.01 -13.51 17.55
CA LEU A 35 -15.12 -13.09 18.63
C LEU A 35 -14.84 -11.57 18.58
N ARG A 36 -14.65 -11.01 17.39
CA ARG A 36 -14.51 -9.56 17.18
C ARG A 36 -15.77 -8.80 17.58
N ASP A 37 -16.95 -9.37 17.33
CA ASP A 37 -18.25 -8.80 17.71
C ASP A 37 -18.54 -8.93 19.22
N GLY A 38 -17.61 -9.50 20.01
CA GLY A 38 -17.70 -9.60 21.46
C GLY A 38 -18.45 -10.81 22.00
N GLN A 39 -18.74 -11.82 21.17
CA GLN A 39 -19.40 -13.05 21.66
C GLN A 39 -18.49 -13.81 22.62
N HIS A 40 -19.08 -14.31 23.72
CA HIS A 40 -18.32 -15.05 24.72
C HIS A 40 -17.90 -16.43 24.18
N HIS A 41 -16.74 -16.93 24.62
CA HIS A 41 -16.15 -18.18 24.11
C HIS A 41 -17.07 -19.40 24.20
N ILE A 42 -17.98 -19.43 25.17
CA ILE A 42 -18.97 -20.52 25.33
C ILE A 42 -20.01 -20.46 24.19
N GLN A 43 -20.53 -19.28 23.89
CA GLN A 43 -21.53 -19.08 22.82
C GLN A 43 -20.96 -19.43 21.45
N VAL A 44 -19.68 -19.10 21.22
CA VAL A 44 -18.98 -19.47 19.97
C VAL A 44 -18.77 -20.98 19.88
N ALA A 45 -18.49 -21.67 21.00
CA ALA A 45 -18.39 -23.12 21.04
C ALA A 45 -19.75 -23.80 20.78
N ASP A 46 -20.83 -23.30 21.39
CA ASP A 46 -22.19 -23.80 21.16
C ASP A 46 -22.62 -23.61 19.70
N TRP A 47 -22.28 -22.47 19.10
CA TRP A 47 -22.51 -22.22 17.68
C TRP A 47 -21.71 -23.19 16.80
N LEU A 48 -20.44 -23.46 17.11
CA LEU A 48 -19.65 -24.45 16.38
C LEU A 48 -20.24 -25.87 16.51
N ALA A 49 -20.77 -26.22 17.68
CA ALA A 49 -21.46 -27.50 17.89
C ALA A 49 -22.70 -27.63 17.01
N GLN A 50 -23.52 -26.57 16.91
CA GLN A 50 -24.69 -26.51 16.03
C GLN A 50 -24.31 -26.59 14.55
N ASN A 51 -23.11 -26.15 14.17
CA ASN A 51 -22.59 -26.18 12.81
C ASN A 51 -21.77 -27.45 12.49
N GLY A 52 -21.98 -28.53 13.24
CA GLY A 52 -21.38 -29.84 12.97
C GLY A 52 -19.99 -30.06 13.57
N HIS A 53 -19.56 -29.22 14.51
CA HIS A 53 -18.27 -29.34 15.21
C HIS A 53 -18.43 -29.42 16.74
N PRO A 54 -19.16 -30.41 17.28
CA PRO A 54 -19.46 -30.52 18.71
C PRO A 54 -18.22 -30.75 19.59
N ASP A 55 -17.16 -31.28 19.02
CA ASP A 55 -15.89 -31.57 19.70
C ASP A 55 -14.98 -30.34 19.89
N ILE A 56 -15.42 -29.14 19.46
CA ILE A 56 -14.74 -27.86 19.71
C ILE A 56 -15.37 -27.17 20.93
N ASN A 57 -14.69 -27.26 22.06
CA ASN A 57 -15.15 -26.68 23.32
C ASN A 57 -14.63 -25.25 23.57
N ARG A 58 -15.10 -24.61 24.65
CA ARG A 58 -14.66 -23.28 25.11
C ARG A 58 -13.13 -23.13 25.17
N ALA A 59 -12.41 -24.16 25.62
CA ALA A 59 -10.95 -24.10 25.74
C ALA A 59 -10.27 -24.02 24.37
N ALA A 60 -10.79 -24.74 23.37
CA ALA A 60 -10.31 -24.64 21.99
C ALA A 60 -10.57 -23.25 21.39
N VAL A 61 -11.73 -22.65 21.69
CA VAL A 61 -12.04 -21.26 21.31
C VAL A 61 -11.09 -20.27 21.98
N GLY A 62 -10.80 -20.43 23.28
CA GLY A 62 -9.83 -19.58 23.99
C GLY A 62 -8.41 -19.68 23.41
N SER A 63 -7.96 -20.90 23.07
CA SER A 63 -6.67 -21.10 22.39
C SER A 63 -6.63 -20.43 21.02
N TRP A 64 -7.74 -20.46 20.27
CA TRP A 64 -7.87 -19.73 19.01
C TRP A 64 -7.83 -18.21 19.21
N TYR A 65 -8.52 -17.69 20.23
CA TYR A 65 -8.59 -16.27 20.55
C TYR A 65 -7.20 -15.63 20.80
N HIS A 66 -6.35 -16.31 21.57
CA HIS A 66 -4.98 -15.85 21.84
C HIS A 66 -4.03 -16.06 20.65
N GLY A 67 -4.52 -16.67 19.58
CA GLY A 67 -3.71 -17.21 18.53
C GLY A 67 -4.23 -16.87 17.14
N GLY A 68 -4.96 -17.80 16.54
CA GLY A 68 -5.43 -17.67 15.16
C GLY A 68 -6.34 -16.45 14.96
N HIS A 69 -7.10 -16.05 15.99
CA HIS A 69 -7.86 -14.81 15.98
C HIS A 69 -6.95 -13.57 15.92
N GLN A 70 -5.81 -13.56 16.62
CA GLN A 70 -4.86 -12.44 16.55
C GLN A 70 -4.19 -12.35 15.17
N ASP A 71 -3.92 -13.49 14.54
CA ASP A 71 -3.43 -13.51 13.15
C ASP A 71 -4.50 -12.98 12.19
N TRP A 72 -5.76 -13.40 12.40
CA TRP A 72 -6.88 -12.93 11.62
C TRP A 72 -7.11 -11.43 11.78
N LEU A 73 -7.03 -10.87 12.99
CA LEU A 73 -7.14 -9.43 13.22
C LEU A 73 -6.07 -8.64 12.47
N ARG A 74 -4.80 -9.09 12.52
CA ARG A 74 -3.71 -8.46 11.78
C ARG A 74 -3.95 -8.49 10.27
N GLU A 75 -4.49 -9.59 9.77
CA GLU A 75 -4.87 -9.68 8.35
C GLU A 75 -6.03 -8.74 8.01
N GLN A 76 -7.03 -8.60 8.88
CA GLN A 76 -8.13 -7.65 8.66
C GLN A 76 -7.67 -6.20 8.68
N GLU A 77 -6.76 -5.84 9.59
CA GLU A 77 -6.16 -4.51 9.66
C GLU A 77 -5.39 -4.21 8.37
N ARG A 78 -4.52 -5.14 7.95
CA ARG A 78 -3.80 -5.05 6.68
C ARG A 78 -4.72 -4.88 5.48
N LEU A 79 -5.79 -5.68 5.38
CA LEU A 79 -6.78 -5.57 4.31
C LEU A 79 -7.53 -4.22 4.34
N THR A 80 -7.79 -3.68 5.54
CA THR A 80 -8.45 -2.39 5.70
C THR A 80 -7.54 -1.25 5.25
N GLU A 81 -6.28 -1.27 5.66
CA GLU A 81 -5.26 -0.30 5.23
C GLU A 81 -5.08 -0.32 3.71
N MET A 82 -4.95 -1.51 3.12
CA MET A 82 -4.82 -1.67 1.66
C MET A 82 -6.05 -1.12 0.92
N ARG A 83 -7.27 -1.36 1.45
CA ARG A 83 -8.49 -0.81 0.86
C ARG A 83 -8.51 0.72 0.94
N ALA A 84 -8.21 1.29 2.11
CA ALA A 84 -8.19 2.74 2.29
C ALA A 84 -7.15 3.42 1.37
N GLN A 85 -5.98 2.80 1.20
CA GLN A 85 -4.92 3.31 0.32
C GLN A 85 -5.26 3.18 -1.16
N ARG A 86 -5.89 2.07 -1.55
CA ARG A 86 -6.40 1.88 -2.92
C ARG A 86 -7.50 2.89 -3.24
N ASP A 87 -8.42 3.09 -2.31
CA ASP A 87 -9.52 4.04 -2.48
C ASP A 87 -8.97 5.49 -2.56
N PHE A 88 -7.95 5.82 -1.78
CA PHE A 88 -7.19 7.08 -1.91
C PHE A 88 -6.49 7.21 -3.28
N ALA A 89 -5.87 6.15 -3.79
CA ALA A 89 -5.24 6.16 -5.12
C ALA A 89 -6.28 6.36 -6.24
N PHE A 90 -7.47 5.75 -6.11
CA PHE A 90 -8.59 5.98 -7.03
C PHE A 90 -9.13 7.40 -6.94
N GLU A 91 -9.31 7.94 -5.73
CA GLU A 91 -9.76 9.32 -5.54
C GLU A 91 -8.77 10.32 -6.16
N LEU A 92 -7.47 10.12 -5.95
CA LEU A 92 -6.41 10.95 -6.54
C LEU A 92 -6.40 10.84 -8.08
N ALA A 93 -6.75 9.68 -8.65
CA ALA A 93 -6.91 9.51 -10.09
C ALA A 93 -8.18 10.19 -10.62
N ALA A 94 -9.29 10.11 -9.88
CA ALA A 94 -10.57 10.70 -10.26
C ALA A 94 -10.59 12.24 -10.15
N GLN A 95 -9.86 12.82 -9.19
CA GLN A 95 -9.74 14.27 -9.01
C GLN A 95 -8.96 14.97 -10.14
N HIS A 96 -8.31 14.22 -11.04
CA HIS A 96 -7.58 14.75 -12.19
C HIS A 96 -8.21 14.33 -13.52
N VAL A 97 -9.38 14.89 -13.82
CA VAL A 97 -9.91 14.94 -15.19
C VAL A 97 -8.94 15.83 -16.01
N GLY A 98 -7.93 15.22 -16.63
CA GLY A 98 -6.92 15.90 -17.45
C GLY A 98 -5.48 15.38 -17.32
N GLY A 99 -5.20 14.41 -16.44
CA GLY A 99 -3.88 13.78 -16.35
C GLY A 99 -3.59 12.90 -17.57
N SER A 100 -2.39 13.01 -18.14
CA SER A 100 -1.97 12.19 -19.29
C SER A 100 -1.91 10.69 -18.93
N VAL A 101 -2.07 9.79 -19.91
CA VAL A 101 -1.99 8.31 -19.73
C VAL A 101 -0.73 7.88 -18.96
N GLN A 102 0.34 8.64 -19.08
CA GLN A 102 1.63 8.46 -18.44
C GLN A 102 1.56 8.69 -16.92
N GLU A 103 0.78 9.66 -16.45
CA GLU A 103 0.57 9.90 -15.01
C GLU A 103 -0.26 8.80 -14.36
N ALA A 104 -1.28 8.31 -15.07
CA ALA A 104 -2.07 7.16 -14.63
C ALA A 104 -1.19 5.90 -14.53
N GLY A 105 -0.32 5.67 -15.53
CA GLY A 105 0.63 4.55 -15.54
C GLY A 105 1.64 4.60 -14.39
N LEU A 106 2.20 5.79 -14.09
CA LEU A 106 3.15 5.94 -12.98
C LEU A 106 2.50 5.67 -11.62
N ARG A 107 1.24 6.07 -11.43
CA ARG A 107 0.48 5.82 -10.20
C ARG A 107 0.08 4.36 -10.05
N LEU A 108 -0.29 3.70 -11.15
CA LEU A 108 -0.55 2.26 -11.17
C LEU A 108 0.72 1.47 -10.82
N ALA A 109 1.86 1.85 -11.38
CA ALA A 109 3.16 1.25 -11.04
C ALA A 109 3.52 1.50 -9.57
N ALA A 110 3.27 2.69 -9.03
CA ALA A 110 3.48 2.99 -7.61
C ALA A 110 2.59 2.13 -6.70
N SER A 111 1.31 1.97 -7.04
CA SER A 111 0.37 1.11 -6.30
C SER A 111 0.81 -0.36 -6.34
N GLN A 112 1.22 -0.87 -7.51
CA GLN A 112 1.69 -2.25 -7.67
C GLN A 112 3.00 -2.50 -6.91
N LEU A 113 3.96 -1.57 -6.97
CA LEU A 113 5.18 -1.66 -6.15
C LEU A 113 4.85 -1.62 -4.66
N PHE A 114 3.88 -0.80 -4.27
CA PHE A 114 3.46 -0.69 -2.89
C PHE A 114 2.77 -1.95 -2.38
N GLU A 115 1.91 -2.61 -3.17
CA GLU A 115 1.34 -3.92 -2.84
C GLU A 115 2.45 -4.97 -2.60
N VAL A 116 3.48 -4.98 -3.45
CA VAL A 116 4.66 -5.85 -3.27
C VAL A 116 5.40 -5.51 -1.97
N PHE A 117 5.44 -4.24 -1.57
CA PHE A 117 6.02 -3.81 -0.29
C PHE A 117 5.10 -4.05 0.93
N CYS A 118 3.79 -4.16 0.75
CA CYS A 118 2.84 -4.47 1.83
C CYS A 118 2.76 -5.96 2.14
N ASP A 119 2.91 -6.82 1.14
CA ASP A 119 3.09 -8.29 1.32
C ASP A 119 4.52 -8.66 1.76
N PHE A 120 5.35 -7.65 2.03
CA PHE A 120 6.78 -7.79 2.28
C PHE A 120 7.06 -8.26 3.71
N ASP A 121 7.17 -9.57 3.89
CA ASP A 121 7.67 -10.15 5.13
C ASP A 121 9.19 -9.95 5.24
N VAL A 122 9.64 -9.36 6.35
CA VAL A 122 11.06 -9.19 6.71
C VAL A 122 11.82 -10.52 6.66
N ARG A 123 11.18 -11.67 6.92
CA ARG A 123 11.82 -12.98 6.75
C ARG A 123 12.05 -13.32 5.28
N THR A 124 11.06 -13.10 4.42
CA THR A 124 11.20 -13.29 2.97
C THR A 124 12.25 -12.36 2.38
N LEU A 125 12.31 -11.11 2.85
CA LEU A 125 13.35 -10.15 2.49
C LEU A 125 14.74 -10.64 2.90
N LYS A 126 14.94 -11.03 4.16
CA LYS A 126 16.22 -11.54 4.65
C LYS A 126 16.69 -12.76 3.83
N ASN A 127 15.76 -13.65 3.49
CA ASN A 127 16.05 -14.80 2.63
C ASN A 127 16.40 -14.40 1.20
N MET A 128 15.68 -13.44 0.60
CA MET A 128 15.98 -12.93 -0.74
C MET A 128 17.33 -12.21 -0.80
N VAL A 129 17.64 -11.36 0.20
CA VAL A 129 18.92 -10.64 0.31
C VAL A 129 20.07 -11.61 0.51
N ALA A 130 19.89 -12.64 1.35
CA ALA A 130 20.90 -13.67 1.55
C ALA A 130 21.17 -14.49 0.27
N GLN A 131 20.15 -14.73 -0.55
CA GLN A 131 20.31 -15.50 -1.79
C GLN A 131 20.78 -14.65 -2.98
N LYS A 132 20.31 -13.41 -3.10
CA LYS A 132 20.55 -12.52 -4.26
C LYS A 132 20.57 -11.05 -3.81
N PRO A 133 21.65 -10.60 -3.15
CA PRO A 133 21.78 -9.24 -2.62
C PRO A 133 21.67 -8.16 -3.72
N GLU A 134 22.14 -8.48 -4.94
CA GLU A 134 22.07 -7.59 -6.10
C GLU A 134 20.64 -7.13 -6.43
N ARG A 135 19.65 -8.02 -6.24
CA ARG A 135 18.24 -7.72 -6.53
C ARG A 135 17.64 -6.71 -5.56
N TYR A 136 18.15 -6.69 -4.33
CA TYR A 136 17.74 -5.73 -3.33
C TYR A 136 18.27 -4.32 -3.65
N ALA A 137 19.52 -4.21 -4.13
CA ALA A 137 20.06 -2.94 -4.63
C ALA A 137 19.25 -2.39 -5.81
N VAL A 138 18.80 -3.26 -6.73
CA VAL A 138 17.91 -2.85 -7.84
C VAL A 138 16.58 -2.31 -7.33
N LEU A 139 15.95 -2.97 -6.35
CA LEU A 139 14.70 -2.49 -5.74
C LEU A 139 14.87 -1.12 -5.07
N LEU A 140 15.97 -0.91 -4.32
CA LEU A 140 16.27 0.37 -3.70
C LEU A 140 16.49 1.48 -4.74
N ASN A 141 17.19 1.18 -5.84
CA ASN A 141 17.43 2.14 -6.93
C ASN A 141 16.13 2.50 -7.66
N VAL A 142 15.22 1.53 -7.86
CA VAL A 142 13.89 1.81 -8.44
C VAL A 142 13.08 2.71 -7.50
N PHE A 143 13.11 2.44 -6.19
CA PHE A 143 12.46 3.28 -5.19
C PHE A 143 13.01 4.71 -5.15
N GLU A 144 14.33 4.86 -5.16
CA GLU A 144 14.99 6.17 -5.21
C GLU A 144 14.58 6.98 -6.45
N ARG A 145 14.56 6.33 -7.62
CA ARG A 145 14.15 6.96 -8.88
C ARG A 145 12.67 7.36 -8.86
N LEU A 146 11.81 6.54 -8.28
CA LEU A 146 10.38 6.82 -8.14
C LEU A 146 10.13 8.00 -7.18
N SER A 147 10.85 8.02 -6.05
CA SER A 147 10.83 9.13 -5.08
C SER A 147 11.29 10.44 -5.70
N LYS A 148 12.41 10.43 -6.42
CA LYS A 148 12.90 11.59 -7.19
C LYS A 148 11.89 12.07 -8.23
N GLY A 149 11.31 11.14 -9.00
CA GLY A 149 10.28 11.47 -10.00
C GLY A 149 9.03 12.11 -9.39
N SER A 150 8.60 11.69 -8.20
CA SER A 150 7.47 12.30 -7.49
C SER A 150 7.78 13.76 -7.09
N ILE A 151 8.98 14.02 -6.57
CA ILE A 151 9.43 15.38 -6.21
C ILE A 151 9.51 16.29 -7.43
N ASP A 152 9.98 15.78 -8.57
CA ASP A 152 10.10 16.55 -9.80
C ASP A 152 8.72 16.89 -10.39
N ILE A 153 7.75 15.98 -10.29
CA ILE A 153 6.35 16.25 -10.65
C ILE A 153 5.75 17.36 -9.77
N GLU A 154 5.99 17.33 -8.46
CA GLU A 154 5.53 18.39 -7.56
C GLU A 154 6.15 19.74 -7.89
N LYS A 155 7.46 19.79 -8.15
CA LYS A 155 8.15 21.01 -8.59
C LYS A 155 7.59 21.53 -9.92
N TYR A 156 7.35 20.64 -10.87
CA TYR A 156 6.76 21.02 -12.16
C TYR A 156 5.36 21.62 -11.98
N LYS A 157 4.51 21.01 -11.16
CA LYS A 157 3.17 21.54 -10.83
C LYS A 157 3.25 22.92 -10.16
N ALA A 158 4.17 23.10 -9.22
CA ALA A 158 4.38 24.40 -8.56
C ALA A 158 4.81 25.48 -9.56
N ASN A 159 5.77 25.16 -10.45
CA ASN A 159 6.22 26.08 -11.50
C ASN A 159 5.10 26.44 -12.48
N VAL A 160 4.31 25.45 -12.93
CA VAL A 160 3.18 25.70 -13.83
C VAL A 160 2.12 26.59 -13.16
N ALA A 161 1.82 26.36 -11.88
CA ALA A 161 0.88 27.19 -11.13
C ALA A 161 1.38 28.64 -10.98
N GLU A 162 2.68 28.83 -10.72
CA GLU A 162 3.28 30.16 -10.64
C GLU A 162 3.25 30.90 -11.99
N GLN A 163 3.59 30.20 -13.08
CA GLN A 163 3.54 30.78 -14.43
C GLN A 163 2.12 31.12 -14.85
N LYS A 164 1.13 30.26 -14.55
CA LYS A 164 -0.29 30.56 -14.79
C LYS A 164 -0.74 31.83 -14.06
N LYS A 165 -0.40 31.98 -12.78
CA LYS A 165 -0.70 33.20 -12.00
C LYS A 165 -0.07 34.45 -12.63
N LYS A 166 1.18 34.37 -13.10
CA LYS A 166 1.86 35.49 -13.77
C LYS A 166 1.16 35.87 -15.08
N ILE A 167 0.78 34.88 -15.90
CA ILE A 167 0.05 35.09 -17.15
C ILE A 167 -1.33 35.71 -16.89
N GLU A 168 -2.08 35.22 -15.91
CA GLU A 168 -3.39 35.77 -15.53
C GLU A 168 -3.28 37.23 -15.04
N ALA A 169 -2.25 37.54 -14.24
CA ALA A 169 -2.01 38.91 -13.78
C ALA A 169 -1.66 39.87 -14.93
N GLU A 170 -0.82 39.45 -15.87
CA GLU A 170 -0.48 40.23 -17.06
C GLU A 170 -1.69 40.40 -18.00
N LEU A 171 -2.51 39.37 -18.17
CA LEU A 171 -3.78 39.46 -18.91
C LEU A 171 -4.77 40.43 -18.24
N GLY A 172 -4.85 40.42 -16.90
CA GLY A 172 -5.63 41.39 -16.13
C GLY A 172 -5.13 42.83 -16.29
N ARG A 173 -3.80 43.03 -16.33
CA ARG A 173 -3.18 44.33 -16.63
C ARG A 173 -3.56 44.83 -18.02
N ALA A 174 -3.41 43.99 -19.04
CA ALA A 174 -3.79 44.36 -20.41
C ALA A 174 -5.28 44.69 -20.55
N LYS A 175 -6.16 43.91 -19.91
CA LYS A 175 -7.62 44.17 -19.89
C LYS A 175 -7.99 45.48 -19.19
N SER A 176 -7.18 45.94 -18.24
CA SER A 176 -7.37 47.25 -17.58
C SER A 176 -6.70 48.41 -18.31
N GLY A 177 -6.25 48.19 -19.55
CA GLY A 177 -5.59 49.22 -20.38
C GLY A 177 -4.16 49.55 -19.95
N ARG A 178 -3.58 48.80 -19.00
CA ARG A 178 -2.18 48.97 -18.59
C ARG A 178 -1.28 48.15 -19.52
N PRO A 179 -0.15 48.73 -19.98
CA PRO A 179 0.78 48.01 -20.84
C PRO A 179 1.40 46.81 -20.13
N PHE A 180 1.75 45.77 -20.90
CA PHE A 180 2.50 44.62 -20.41
C PHE A 180 3.85 45.04 -19.83
N THR A 181 4.40 44.24 -18.91
CA THR A 181 5.74 44.52 -18.38
C THR A 181 6.81 44.40 -19.48
N ARG A 182 7.91 45.14 -19.33
CA ARG A 182 9.07 45.08 -20.26
C ARG A 182 9.63 43.67 -20.41
N GLU A 183 9.61 42.88 -19.34
CA GLU A 183 10.07 41.49 -19.37
C GLU A 183 9.14 40.59 -20.20
N THR A 184 7.82 40.78 -20.06
CA THR A 184 6.82 40.06 -20.86
C THR A 184 6.93 40.43 -22.35
N ILE A 185 7.11 41.72 -22.66
CA ILE A 185 7.30 42.19 -24.04
C ILE A 185 8.55 41.54 -24.67
N ARG A 186 9.68 41.54 -23.96
CA ARG A 186 10.92 40.91 -24.45
C ARG A 186 10.75 39.41 -24.74
N LYS A 187 10.06 38.68 -23.86
CA LYS A 187 9.77 37.24 -24.06
C LYS A 187 8.84 36.99 -25.24
N MET A 188 7.89 37.91 -25.50
CA MET A 188 7.03 37.84 -26.69
C MET A 188 7.81 38.13 -27.97
N GLU A 189 8.69 39.13 -27.95
CA GLU A 189 9.59 39.45 -29.08
C GLU A 189 10.53 38.28 -29.42
N GLU A 190 11.13 37.65 -28.40
CA GLU A 190 11.96 36.45 -28.55
C GLU A 190 11.16 35.26 -29.12
N ALA A 191 9.93 35.01 -28.62
CA ALA A 191 9.10 33.90 -29.08
C ALA A 191 8.53 34.09 -30.49
N LEU A 192 8.30 35.33 -30.91
CA LEU A 192 7.83 35.70 -32.24
C LEU A 192 8.98 35.94 -33.24
N ASN A 193 10.22 35.78 -32.79
CA ASN A 193 11.43 35.99 -33.59
C ASN A 193 11.44 37.37 -34.29
N LEU A 194 11.01 38.39 -33.55
CA LEU A 194 10.85 39.78 -34.04
C LEU A 194 12.15 40.60 -33.94
N MET A 195 13.25 39.98 -33.47
CA MET A 195 14.64 40.43 -33.51
C MET A 195 15.54 39.26 -33.95
#